data_AF-A0A3B9XSU3-F1
#
_entry.id   AF-A0A3B9XSU3-F1
#
_cell.length_a   1.000
_cell.length_b   1.000
_cell.length_c   1.000
_cell.angle_alpha   90.00
_cell.angle_beta   90.00
_cell.angle_gamma   90.00
#
_symmetry.space_group_name_H-M   'P 1'
#
loop_
_entity.id
_entity.type
_entity.pdbx_description
1 polymer ?
#
loop_
_entity_poly.entity_id
_entity_poly.type
_entity_poly.pdbx_seq_one_letter_code
_entity_poly.pdbx_strand_id
1 'polypeptide(L)'
;MNSYGFNAPETYQGLAVDEHLWVIGGTQLFRDDVSVATCSSDWHSVSWLDPMVIASCASKVELFSTDGDRIEIFSALPEGRLIKSGRIKNDGRLLLQFTQNQYLLDVDSFEVTAVSGYEMILPQWQSVPAPMTQSLQSQFRVQDLTWERFILDVHAGRWFGGWGWLLMDLGAIFMLTLALSGVV
;
A
#
# COMPACT_ATOMS: atom_id res chain seq x y z
N MET A 1 -18.68 1.88 9.64
CA MET A 1 -17.37 1.23 9.46
C MET A 1 -16.27 2.04 10.13
N ASN A 2 -16.35 2.26 11.46
CA ASN A 2 -15.34 2.97 12.27
C ASN A 2 -14.68 2.04 13.33
N SER A 3 -15.00 0.74 13.32
CA SER A 3 -14.64 -0.18 14.41
C SER A 3 -13.18 -0.62 14.42
N TYR A 4 -12.37 -0.23 13.43
CA TYR A 4 -10.99 -0.70 13.27
C TYR A 4 -9.93 0.42 13.40
N GLY A 5 -10.33 1.67 13.69
CA GLY A 5 -9.38 2.74 14.03
C GLY A 5 -8.54 3.29 12.87
N PHE A 6 -8.84 2.92 11.63
CA PHE A 6 -8.16 3.46 10.45
C PHE A 6 -8.94 4.65 9.91
N ASN A 7 -8.29 5.81 9.90
CA ASN A 7 -8.86 7.03 9.34
C ASN A 7 -8.25 7.28 7.97
N ALA A 8 -9.07 7.80 7.05
CA ALA A 8 -8.54 8.37 5.82
C ALA A 8 -7.53 9.47 6.16
N PRO A 9 -6.45 9.62 5.38
CA PRO A 9 -5.47 10.66 5.62
C PRO A 9 -6.09 12.05 5.47
N GLU A 10 -5.60 12.99 6.25
CA GLU A 10 -6.02 14.40 6.17
C GLU A 10 -5.38 15.13 4.98
N THR A 11 -4.22 14.64 4.52
CA THR A 11 -3.45 15.24 3.44
C THR A 11 -3.26 14.26 2.29
N TYR A 12 -3.38 14.80 1.08
CA TYR A 12 -3.16 14.08 -0.17
C TYR A 12 -2.16 14.86 -1.01
N GLN A 13 -1.26 14.14 -1.69
CA GLN A 13 -0.26 14.73 -2.57
C GLN A 13 -0.49 14.21 -3.99
N GLY A 14 -0.63 15.14 -4.94
CA GLY A 14 -0.89 14.83 -6.33
C GLY A 14 0.33 15.05 -7.22
N LEU A 15 0.48 14.24 -8.25
CA LEU A 15 1.39 14.43 -9.37
C LEU A 15 0.60 14.34 -10.68
N ALA A 16 0.57 15.44 -11.44
CA ALA A 16 0.00 15.40 -12.78
C ALA A 16 0.92 14.61 -13.71
N VAL A 17 0.35 13.61 -14.38
CA VAL A 17 0.99 12.86 -15.45
C VAL A 17 -0.02 12.83 -16.61
N ASP A 18 0.36 13.47 -17.72
CA ASP A 18 -0.54 13.75 -18.84
C ASP A 18 -1.83 14.47 -18.40
N GLU A 19 -3.00 13.90 -18.66
CA GLU A 19 -4.31 14.44 -18.28
C GLU A 19 -4.81 13.93 -16.92
N HIS A 20 -4.05 13.04 -16.27
CA HIS A 20 -4.47 12.35 -15.04
C HIS A 20 -3.67 12.80 -13.81
N LEU A 21 -4.34 12.80 -12.66
CA LEU A 21 -3.73 13.14 -11.38
C LEU A 21 -3.43 11.89 -10.57
N TRP A 22 -2.15 11.58 -10.36
CA TRP A 22 -1.74 10.49 -9.47
C TRP A 22 -1.67 10.98 -8.04
N VAL A 23 -2.46 10.38 -7.15
CA VAL A 23 -2.60 10.85 -5.77
C VAL A 23 -2.14 9.80 -4.78
N ILE A 24 -1.24 10.20 -3.89
CA ILE A 24 -0.91 9.45 -2.68
C ILE A 24 -1.82 9.91 -1.56
N GLY A 25 -2.45 8.94 -0.89
CA GLY A 25 -3.14 9.13 0.38
C GLY A 25 -2.82 7.97 1.32
N GLY A 26 -1.82 8.14 2.19
CA GLY A 26 -1.41 7.11 3.15
C GLY A 26 -1.07 5.79 2.43
N THR A 27 -1.73 4.70 2.84
CA THR A 27 -1.54 3.36 2.28
C THR A 27 -2.18 3.14 0.91
N GLN A 28 -2.88 4.13 0.35
CA GLN A 28 -3.55 4.02 -0.95
C GLN A 28 -2.92 4.94 -2.00
N LEU A 29 -2.88 4.42 -3.21
CA LEU A 29 -2.52 5.14 -4.43
C LEU A 29 -3.78 5.23 -5.30
N PHE A 30 -4.02 6.42 -5.82
CA PHE A 30 -5.16 6.72 -6.67
C PHE A 30 -4.67 7.32 -7.99
N ARG A 31 -5.47 7.12 -9.03
CA ARG A 31 -5.44 7.90 -10.25
C ARG A 31 -6.78 8.62 -10.37
N ASP A 32 -6.73 9.94 -10.39
CA ASP A 32 -7.85 10.84 -10.18
C ASP A 32 -8.58 10.51 -8.88
N ASP A 33 -9.77 9.93 -8.97
CA ASP A 33 -10.59 9.48 -7.84
C ASP A 33 -10.69 7.95 -7.74
N VAL A 34 -9.98 7.19 -8.57
CA VAL A 34 -10.02 5.73 -8.59
C VAL A 34 -8.80 5.14 -7.87
N SER A 35 -9.03 4.27 -6.89
CA SER A 35 -7.93 3.55 -6.22
C SER A 35 -7.33 2.49 -7.16
N VAL A 36 -6.03 2.58 -7.40
CA VAL A 36 -5.29 1.69 -8.32
C VAL A 36 -4.35 0.73 -7.56
N ALA A 37 -3.93 1.10 -6.35
CA ALA A 37 -3.10 0.23 -5.53
C ALA A 37 -3.18 0.55 -4.03
N THR A 38 -2.83 -0.45 -3.23
CA THR A 38 -2.69 -0.35 -1.78
C THR A 38 -1.35 -0.93 -1.34
N CYS A 39 -0.80 -0.42 -0.25
CA CYS A 39 0.43 -0.91 0.36
C CYS A 39 0.28 -0.99 1.88
N SER A 40 1.01 -1.91 2.52
CA SER A 40 1.03 -2.07 3.97
C SER A 40 1.67 -0.89 4.73
N SER A 41 2.25 0.05 3.99
CA SER A 41 2.88 1.28 4.47
C SER A 41 2.49 2.42 3.55
N ASP A 42 2.67 3.66 4.00
CA ASP A 42 2.36 4.83 3.19
C ASP A 42 3.14 4.81 1.87
N TRP A 43 2.45 5.12 0.78
CA TRP A 43 3.10 5.50 -0.46
C TRP A 43 3.87 6.79 -0.21
N HIS A 44 5.09 6.89 -0.72
CA HIS A 44 5.94 8.05 -0.50
C HIS A 44 6.54 8.62 -1.79
N SER A 45 6.37 7.94 -2.92
CA SER A 45 6.89 8.40 -4.20
C SER A 45 5.98 7.98 -5.34
N VAL A 46 5.74 8.92 -6.26
CA VAL A 46 5.26 8.67 -7.62
C VAL A 46 6.23 9.37 -8.56
N SER A 47 6.56 8.76 -9.68
CA SER A 47 7.37 9.36 -10.73
C SER A 47 6.88 8.88 -12.09
N TRP A 48 7.12 9.66 -13.13
CA TRP A 48 6.70 9.32 -14.49
C TRP A 48 7.93 9.01 -15.34
N LEU A 49 7.89 7.87 -16.04
CA LEU A 49 8.85 7.42 -17.02
C LEU A 49 8.08 6.94 -18.25
N ASP A 50 7.88 7.82 -19.23
CA ASP A 50 7.07 7.56 -20.42
C ASP A 50 7.28 6.16 -21.04
N PRO A 51 6.22 5.35 -21.26
CA PRO A 51 4.78 5.59 -21.04
C PRO A 51 4.25 5.02 -19.70
N MET A 52 5.09 4.97 -18.68
CA MET A 52 4.82 4.33 -17.40
C MET A 52 4.78 5.33 -16.23
N VAL A 53 4.00 4.99 -15.22
CA VAL A 53 4.02 5.63 -13.92
C VAL A 53 4.58 4.65 -12.90
N ILE A 54 5.57 5.09 -12.14
CA ILE A 54 6.15 4.32 -11.06
C ILE A 54 5.68 4.90 -9.74
N ALA A 55 5.17 4.06 -8.86
CA ALA A 55 4.92 4.42 -7.47
C ALA A 55 5.69 3.51 -6.53
N SER A 56 6.06 4.00 -5.35
CA SER A 56 6.68 3.18 -4.33
C SER A 56 6.24 3.52 -2.90
N CYS A 57 6.25 2.47 -2.09
CA CYS A 57 6.14 2.52 -0.64
C CYS A 57 7.35 1.76 -0.05
N ALA A 58 7.41 1.64 1.28
CA ALA A 58 8.60 1.13 1.96
C ALA A 58 9.04 -0.29 1.57
N SER A 59 8.10 -1.13 1.10
CA SER A 59 8.31 -2.56 0.84
C SER A 59 8.23 -2.96 -0.63
N LYS A 60 7.78 -2.08 -1.53
CA LYS A 60 7.63 -2.40 -2.95
C LYS A 60 7.67 -1.18 -3.86
N VAL A 61 8.02 -1.45 -5.11
CA VAL A 61 7.90 -0.53 -6.24
C VAL A 61 6.90 -1.14 -7.21
N GLU A 62 5.94 -0.36 -7.69
CA GLU A 62 4.95 -0.81 -8.67
C GLU A 62 5.00 0.08 -9.91
N LEU A 63 4.86 -0.56 -11.07
CA LEU A 63 4.80 0.09 -12.38
C LEU A 63 3.37 0.01 -12.88
N PHE A 64 2.91 1.11 -13.46
CA PHE A 64 1.58 1.26 -14.03
C PHE A 64 1.66 1.84 -15.43
N SER A 65 0.67 1.55 -16.25
CA SER A 65 0.40 2.33 -17.45
C SER A 65 -0.11 3.73 -17.06
N THR A 66 -0.09 4.67 -17.98
CA THR A 66 -0.81 5.95 -17.85
C THR A 66 -2.31 5.74 -17.60
N ASP A 67 -2.85 4.60 -18.06
CA ASP A 67 -4.24 4.18 -17.85
C ASP A 67 -4.54 3.66 -16.43
N GLY A 68 -3.54 3.60 -15.54
CA GLY A 68 -3.71 3.12 -14.17
C GLY A 68 -3.70 1.61 -14.05
N ASP A 69 -3.52 0.88 -15.15
CA ASP A 69 -3.36 -0.57 -15.12
C ASP A 69 -2.00 -0.93 -14.56
N ARG A 70 -1.98 -1.91 -13.65
CA ARG A 70 -0.74 -2.40 -13.06
C ARG A 70 0.02 -3.25 -14.07
N ILE A 71 1.26 -2.86 -14.34
CA ILE A 71 2.18 -3.57 -15.22
C ILE A 71 3.01 -4.57 -14.41
N GLU A 72 3.64 -4.13 -13.31
CA GLU A 72 4.61 -4.96 -12.57
C GLU A 72 4.69 -4.59 -11.08
N ILE A 73 5.13 -5.54 -10.24
CA ILE A 73 5.36 -5.38 -8.80
C ILE A 73 6.75 -5.90 -8.40
N PHE A 74 7.59 -5.03 -7.88
CA PHE A 74 8.88 -5.38 -7.27
C PHE A 74 8.77 -5.38 -5.76
N SER A 75 8.59 -6.57 -5.17
CA SER A 75 8.59 -6.77 -3.71
C SER A 75 9.92 -7.32 -3.17
N ALA A 76 10.74 -7.92 -4.04
CA ALA A 76 12.07 -8.42 -3.70
C ALA A 76 13.11 -7.30 -3.79
N LEU A 77 12.96 -6.30 -2.92
CA LEU A 77 13.86 -5.15 -2.86
C LEU A 77 15.14 -5.49 -2.08
N PRO A 78 16.27 -4.81 -2.36
CA PRO A 78 17.47 -4.88 -1.52
C PRO A 78 17.17 -4.62 -0.04
N GLU A 79 18.02 -5.15 0.84
CA GLU A 79 17.83 -5.00 2.29
C GLU A 79 17.79 -3.52 2.72
N GLY A 80 16.86 -3.24 3.61
CA GLY A 80 16.63 -1.90 4.16
C GLY A 80 15.22 -1.40 3.88
N ARG A 81 14.98 -0.15 4.27
CA ARG A 81 13.71 0.54 4.00
C ARG A 81 13.89 1.42 2.77
N LEU A 82 13.06 1.21 1.75
CA LEU A 82 12.94 2.16 0.65
C LEU A 82 12.35 3.46 1.21
N ILE A 83 13.00 4.59 0.94
CA ILE A 83 12.57 5.91 1.40
C ILE A 83 12.06 6.74 0.22
N LYS A 84 12.63 6.49 -0.97
CA LYS A 84 12.30 7.27 -2.16
C LYS A 84 12.57 6.49 -3.43
N SER A 85 11.75 6.72 -4.44
CA SER A 85 12.06 6.35 -5.82
C SER A 85 11.85 7.54 -6.75
N GLY A 86 12.63 7.59 -7.82
CA GLY A 86 12.51 8.64 -8.82
C GLY A 86 13.49 8.43 -9.95
N ARG A 87 13.42 9.29 -10.96
CA ARG A 87 14.27 9.15 -12.14
C ARG A 87 15.66 9.69 -11.89
N ILE A 88 16.65 9.11 -12.57
CA ILE A 88 17.96 9.77 -12.70
C ILE A 88 17.96 10.77 -13.86
N LYS A 89 18.80 11.79 -13.71
CA LYS A 89 19.07 12.77 -14.76
C LYS A 89 19.78 12.05 -15.92
N ASN A 90 19.13 12.00 -17.09
CA ASN A 90 19.66 11.59 -18.41
C ASN A 90 19.60 10.10 -18.82
N ASP A 91 18.89 9.20 -18.13
CA ASP A 91 19.12 7.76 -18.42
C ASP A 91 17.93 6.81 -18.22
N GLY A 92 16.68 7.29 -18.15
CA GLY A 92 15.49 6.43 -18.21
C GLY A 92 15.33 5.38 -17.11
N ARG A 93 16.34 5.13 -16.27
CA ARG A 93 16.32 4.17 -15.17
C ARG A 93 15.76 4.79 -13.91
N LEU A 94 15.27 3.94 -13.03
CA LEU A 94 14.74 4.34 -11.74
C LEU A 94 15.84 4.27 -10.67
N LEU A 95 16.06 5.37 -9.97
CA LEU A 95 16.85 5.38 -8.75
C LEU A 95 15.95 5.02 -7.57
N LEU A 96 16.44 4.08 -6.77
CA LEU A 96 15.86 3.67 -5.50
C LEU A 96 16.78 4.14 -4.38
N GLN A 97 16.27 4.99 -3.50
CA GLN A 97 16.98 5.50 -2.33
C GLN A 97 16.50 4.75 -1.09
N PHE A 98 17.41 3.97 -0.51
CA PHE A 98 17.25 3.38 0.81
C PHE A 98 17.95 4.24 1.86
N THR A 99 17.78 3.95 3.14
CA THR A 99 18.38 4.72 4.26
C THR A 99 19.88 4.96 4.12
N GLN A 100 20.61 3.97 3.60
CA GLN A 100 22.08 4.02 3.54
C GLN A 100 22.64 3.81 2.13
N ASN A 101 21.84 3.25 1.22
CA ASN A 101 22.31 2.78 -0.09
C ASN A 101 21.41 3.29 -1.21
N GLN A 102 21.97 3.37 -2.41
CA GLN A 102 21.23 3.66 -3.63
C GLN A 102 21.33 2.47 -4.58
N TYR A 103 20.26 2.22 -5.31
CA TYR A 103 20.21 1.21 -6.36
C TYR A 103 19.57 1.79 -7.62
N LEU A 104 20.05 1.37 -8.78
CA LEU A 104 19.33 1.56 -10.04
C LEU A 104 18.52 0.31 -10.34
N LEU A 105 17.24 0.51 -10.64
CA LEU A 105 16.36 -0.48 -11.23
C LEU A 105 16.20 -0.15 -12.71
N ASP A 106 16.60 -1.10 -13.55
CA ASP A 106 16.29 -1.09 -14.97
C ASP A 106 14.88 -1.65 -15.17
N VAL A 107 14.00 -0.88 -15.81
CA VAL A 107 12.58 -1.26 -15.97
C VAL A 107 12.35 -2.21 -17.14
N ASP A 108 13.33 -2.41 -18.00
CA ASP A 108 13.23 -3.31 -19.15
C ASP A 108 13.86 -4.67 -18.84
N SER A 109 15.03 -4.67 -18.16
CA SER A 109 15.73 -5.91 -17.78
C SER A 109 15.41 -6.40 -16.37
N PHE A 110 14.82 -5.54 -15.53
CA PHE A 110 14.57 -5.78 -14.11
C PHE A 110 15.84 -6.01 -13.27
N GLU A 111 16.99 -5.61 -13.80
CA GLU A 111 18.25 -5.69 -13.07
C GLU A 111 18.35 -4.58 -12.02
N VAL A 112 18.80 -4.97 -10.82
CA VAL A 112 19.06 -4.05 -9.72
C VAL A 112 20.57 -3.93 -9.50
N THR A 113 21.09 -2.72 -9.64
CA THR A 113 22.53 -2.45 -9.51
C THR A 113 22.80 -1.47 -8.38
N ALA A 114 23.70 -1.81 -7.45
CA ALA A 114 24.13 -0.90 -6.40
C ALA A 114 24.92 0.29 -6.99
N VAL A 115 24.57 1.50 -6.58
CA VAL A 115 25.21 2.74 -7.04
C VAL A 115 25.44 3.71 -5.89
N SER A 116 26.22 4.76 -6.14
CA SER A 116 26.44 5.84 -5.17
C SER A 116 26.59 7.18 -5.87
N GLY A 117 26.04 8.24 -5.28
CA GLY A 117 26.23 9.61 -5.75
C GLY A 117 25.35 10.01 -6.94
N TYR A 118 24.29 9.24 -7.22
CA TYR A 118 23.30 9.65 -8.23
C TYR A 118 22.31 10.64 -7.63
N GLU A 119 22.01 11.68 -8.40
CA GLU A 119 20.98 12.65 -8.05
C GLU A 119 19.63 12.21 -8.61
N MET A 120 18.62 12.23 -7.73
CA MET A 120 17.24 11.91 -8.07
C MET A 120 16.52 13.17 -8.56
N ILE A 121 15.88 13.08 -9.72
CA ILE A 121 14.87 14.04 -10.14
C ILE A 121 13.57 13.66 -9.46
N LEU A 122 13.06 14.60 -8.67
CA LEU A 122 11.83 14.43 -7.93
C LEU A 122 10.69 15.13 -8.64
N PRO A 123 9.48 14.55 -8.61
CA PRO A 123 8.31 15.26 -9.09
C PRO A 123 8.07 16.52 -8.27
N GLN A 124 7.50 17.52 -8.92
CA GLN A 124 6.89 18.63 -8.21
C GLN A 124 5.48 18.21 -7.79
N TRP A 125 5.30 17.94 -6.50
CA TRP A 125 4.00 17.64 -5.93
C TRP A 125 3.08 18.87 -5.99
N GLN A 126 1.81 18.62 -6.27
CA GLN A 126 0.74 19.61 -6.21
C GLN A 126 -0.34 19.22 -5.21
N SER A 127 -1.04 20.23 -4.70
CA SER A 127 -2.20 20.04 -3.84
C SER A 127 -3.35 19.42 -4.63
N VAL A 128 -4.04 18.47 -4.02
CA VAL A 128 -5.24 17.86 -4.61
C VAL A 128 -6.44 18.80 -4.42
N PRO A 129 -7.28 19.04 -5.45
CA PRO A 129 -8.46 19.89 -5.34
C PRO A 129 -9.43 19.41 -4.26
N ALA A 130 -10.01 20.34 -3.48
CA ALA A 130 -10.89 20.02 -2.36
C ALA A 130 -12.07 19.09 -2.69
N PRO A 131 -12.78 19.22 -3.84
CA PRO A 131 -13.83 18.27 -4.20
C PRO A 131 -13.31 16.84 -4.39
N MET A 132 -12.12 16.68 -4.96
CA MET A 132 -11.47 15.39 -5.15
C MET A 132 -11.04 14.81 -3.80
N THR A 133 -10.47 15.61 -2.90
CA THR A 133 -10.11 15.18 -1.55
C THR A 133 -11.29 14.56 -0.80
N GLN A 134 -12.48 15.16 -0.91
CA GLN A 134 -13.71 14.60 -0.30
C GLN A 134 -14.10 13.25 -0.92
N SER A 135 -14.00 13.13 -2.25
CA SER A 135 -14.21 11.87 -2.96
C SER A 135 -13.23 10.80 -2.48
N LEU A 136 -11.93 11.11 -2.44
CA LEU A 136 -10.87 10.22 -1.97
C LEU A 136 -11.07 9.76 -0.53
N GLN A 137 -11.45 10.67 0.38
CA GLN A 137 -11.76 10.31 1.77
C GLN A 137 -12.92 9.31 1.86
N SER A 138 -13.96 9.46 1.04
CA SER A 138 -15.11 8.53 1.01
C SER A 138 -14.75 7.17 0.39
N GLN A 139 -13.79 7.16 -0.52
CA GLN A 139 -13.32 5.98 -1.22
C GLN A 139 -12.18 5.26 -0.50
N PHE A 140 -11.52 5.92 0.46
CA PHE A 140 -10.43 5.35 1.21
C PHE A 140 -10.86 4.01 1.81
N ARG A 141 -10.16 2.94 1.42
CA ARG A 141 -10.37 1.60 1.96
C ARG A 141 -9.18 1.23 2.82
N VAL A 142 -9.49 0.84 4.02
CA VAL A 142 -8.53 0.17 4.88
C VAL A 142 -8.20 -1.17 4.23
N GLN A 143 -6.92 -1.42 4.00
CA GLN A 143 -6.45 -2.74 3.61
C GLN A 143 -6.77 -3.71 4.76
N ASP A 144 -7.35 -4.86 4.43
CA ASP A 144 -7.62 -5.99 5.33
C ASP A 144 -8.95 -6.02 6.09
N LEU A 145 -10.05 -6.03 5.34
CA LEU A 145 -11.08 -7.04 5.62
C LEU A 145 -10.79 -8.28 4.78
N THR A 146 -9.66 -8.96 5.03
CA THR A 146 -9.42 -10.26 4.40
C THR A 146 -10.33 -11.31 5.03
N TRP A 147 -10.62 -12.38 4.29
CA TRP A 147 -11.30 -13.54 4.84
C TRP A 147 -10.56 -14.12 6.06
N GLU A 148 -9.23 -13.99 6.13
CA GLU A 148 -8.47 -14.41 7.31
C GLU A 148 -8.83 -13.55 8.53
N ARG A 149 -8.94 -12.24 8.38
CA ARG A 149 -9.33 -11.35 9.48
C ARG A 149 -10.76 -11.61 9.96
N PHE A 150 -11.66 -11.89 9.02
CA PHE A 150 -13.03 -12.31 9.36
C PHE A 150 -13.02 -13.61 10.17
N ILE A 151 -12.29 -14.64 9.72
CA ILE A 151 -12.19 -15.92 10.43
C ILE A 151 -11.57 -15.74 11.81
N LEU A 152 -10.51 -14.93 11.94
CA LEU A 152 -9.89 -14.61 13.23
C LEU A 152 -10.84 -13.89 14.18
N ASP A 153 -11.66 -12.97 13.67
CA ASP A 153 -12.63 -12.24 14.48
C ASP A 153 -13.82 -13.12 14.91
N VAL A 154 -14.22 -14.07 14.06
CA VAL A 154 -15.18 -15.11 14.44
C VAL A 154 -14.58 -16.01 15.51
N HIS A 155 -13.33 -16.46 15.35
CA HIS A 155 -12.64 -17.35 16.27
C HIS A 155 -12.36 -16.69 17.64
N ALA A 156 -12.07 -15.41 17.66
CA ALA A 156 -11.91 -14.64 18.90
C ALA A 156 -13.25 -14.22 19.52
N GLY A 157 -14.39 -14.60 18.91
CA GLY A 157 -15.73 -14.17 19.31
C GLY A 157 -16.03 -12.70 19.02
N ARG A 158 -15.04 -11.89 18.63
CA ARG A 158 -15.14 -10.44 18.40
C ARG A 158 -16.22 -10.06 17.37
N TRP A 159 -16.52 -10.96 16.43
CA TRP A 159 -17.62 -10.80 15.47
C TRP A 159 -19.01 -10.72 16.13
N PHE A 160 -19.24 -11.47 17.22
CA PHE A 160 -20.53 -11.52 17.92
C PHE A 160 -20.72 -10.36 18.91
N GLY A 161 -19.90 -9.30 18.80
CA GLY A 161 -19.97 -8.12 19.65
C GLY A 161 -19.56 -8.40 21.10
N GLY A 162 -20.11 -7.62 22.05
CA GLY A 162 -19.72 -7.69 23.46
C GLY A 162 -20.01 -9.01 24.18
N TRP A 163 -20.77 -9.91 23.55
CA TRP A 163 -21.13 -11.24 24.10
C TRP A 163 -20.30 -12.38 23.51
N GLY A 164 -19.46 -12.11 22.51
CA GLY A 164 -18.80 -13.17 21.77
C GLY A 164 -17.69 -13.91 22.52
N TRP A 165 -17.07 -13.26 23.50
CA TRP A 165 -16.10 -13.93 24.39
C TRP A 165 -16.77 -15.00 25.25
N LEU A 166 -17.98 -14.74 25.77
CA LEU A 166 -18.77 -15.74 26.52
C LEU A 166 -19.14 -16.94 25.67
N LEU A 167 -19.45 -16.71 24.39
CA LEU A 167 -19.82 -17.78 23.45
C LEU A 167 -18.62 -18.70 23.16
N MET A 168 -17.42 -18.13 23.01
CA MET A 168 -16.18 -18.91 22.86
C MET A 168 -15.80 -19.66 24.15
N ASP A 169 -15.93 -19.02 25.31
CA ASP A 169 -15.68 -19.67 26.60
C ASP A 169 -16.61 -20.86 26.84
N LEU A 170 -17.89 -20.74 26.48
CA LEU A 170 -18.86 -21.85 26.54
C LEU A 170 -18.47 -23.00 25.60
N GLY A 171 -17.99 -22.69 24.39
CA GLY A 171 -17.46 -23.70 23.47
C GLY A 171 -16.27 -24.46 24.05
N ALA A 172 -15.35 -23.76 24.71
CA ALA A 172 -14.21 -24.37 25.38
C ALA A 172 -14.62 -25.27 26.57
N ILE A 173 -15.59 -24.82 27.38
CA ILE A 173 -16.16 -25.61 28.48
C ILE A 173 -16.84 -26.87 27.92
N PHE A 174 -17.59 -26.76 26.83
CA PHE A 174 -18.26 -27.90 26.21
C PHE A 174 -17.25 -28.94 25.69
N MET A 175 -16.19 -28.49 25.00
CA MET A 175 -15.08 -29.35 24.58
C MET A 175 -14.39 -30.05 25.76
N LEU A 176 -14.15 -29.34 26.88
CA LEU A 176 -13.61 -29.92 28.10
C LEU A 176 -14.53 -30.98 28.69
N THR A 177 -15.84 -30.73 28.72
CA THR A 177 -16.81 -31.70 29.24
C THR A 177 -16.92 -32.94 28.35
N LEU A 178 -16.86 -32.80 27.02
CA LEU A 178 -16.78 -33.93 26.09
C LEU A 178 -15.51 -34.75 26.31
N ALA A 179 -14.36 -34.08 26.42
CA ALA A 179 -13.07 -34.74 26.66
C ALA A 179 -13.04 -35.51 27.99
N LEU A 180 -13.62 -34.95 29.06
CA LEU A 180 -13.67 -35.60 30.38
C LEU A 180 -14.73 -36.70 30.47
N SER A 181 -15.84 -36.58 29.73
CA SER A 181 -16.90 -37.59 29.73
C SER A 181 -16.60 -38.78 28.82
N GLY A 182 -15.62 -38.65 27.91
CA GLY A 182 -15.25 -39.69 26.95
C GLY A 182 -16.28 -39.90 25.83
N VAL A 183 -17.21 -38.96 25.67
CA VAL A 183 -18.16 -38.93 24.55
C VAL A 183 -17.44 -38.32 23.35
N VAL A 184 -16.91 -39.17 22.48
CA VAL A 184 -16.41 -38.83 21.14
C VAL A 184 -17.45 -39.15 20.08
#